data_AF-A0A7W1SB60-F1
#
_entry.id   AF-A0A7W1SB60-F1
#
_cell.length_a   1.000
_cell.length_b   1.000
_cell.length_c   1.000
_cell.angle_alpha   90.00
_cell.angle_beta   90.00
_cell.angle_gamma   90.00
#
_symmetry.space_group_name_H-M   'P 1'
#
loop_
_entity.id
_entity.type
_entity.pdbx_description
1 polymer ?
#
loop_
_entity_poly.entity_id
_entity_poly.type
_entity_poly.pdbx_seq_one_letter_code
_entity_poly.pdbx_strand_id
1 'polypeptide(L)'
;MTHLSHRPACRAFTLIELLVVIAVIAVLAGLAFPVFNSVQNSAKKTQAKNGLVQVVTAVNAFYTEYGKYPVSITDATKDAYFGAVTETAPNGSASYSNNDVLIDVLRNNSGAGSSNPATVTSLNPRGIAYLDVRAVGSNAKPASGVIPNGAIVASPLKAGVWYDLIKF
;
A
#
# COMPACT_ATOMS: atom_id res chain seq x y z
N MET A 1 -25.54 -49.35 47.08
CA MET A 1 -25.45 -48.17 46.20
C MET A 1 -25.29 -48.63 44.76
N THR A 2 -26.38 -48.76 44.02
CA THR A 2 -26.36 -49.19 42.61
C THR A 2 -26.06 -47.98 41.73
N HIS A 3 -24.86 -47.96 41.15
CA HIS A 3 -24.40 -46.93 40.23
C HIS A 3 -24.94 -47.23 38.82
N LEU A 4 -25.96 -46.49 38.38
CA LEU A 4 -26.49 -46.57 37.01
C LEU A 4 -25.47 -45.93 36.05
N SER A 5 -24.72 -46.78 35.35
CA SER A 5 -23.73 -46.36 34.36
C SER A 5 -24.45 -45.89 33.09
N HIS A 6 -24.52 -44.58 32.89
CA HIS A 6 -25.08 -43.95 31.70
C HIS A 6 -24.09 -44.14 30.53
N ARG A 7 -24.35 -45.12 29.67
CA ARG A 7 -23.53 -45.34 28.47
C ARG A 7 -23.81 -44.22 27.47
N PRO A 8 -22.80 -43.41 27.07
CA PRO A 8 -23.01 -42.40 26.04
C PRO A 8 -23.28 -43.09 24.71
N ALA A 9 -24.47 -42.85 24.13
CA ALA A 9 -24.81 -43.33 22.80
C ALA A 9 -23.91 -42.65 21.77
N CYS A 10 -22.98 -43.40 21.19
CA CYS A 10 -22.20 -42.94 20.05
C CYS A 10 -23.15 -42.81 18.85
N ARG A 11 -23.48 -41.58 18.45
CA ARG A 11 -24.28 -41.30 17.25
C ARG A 11 -23.45 -41.64 16.02
N ALA A 12 -23.81 -42.70 15.31
CA ALA A 12 -23.27 -42.97 13.98
C ALA A 12 -23.80 -41.91 13.01
N PHE A 13 -22.91 -41.20 12.32
CA PHE A 13 -23.23 -40.17 11.33
C PHE A 13 -23.77 -40.84 10.07
N THR A 14 -24.95 -40.43 9.61
CA THR A 14 -25.53 -41.00 8.39
C THR A 14 -24.90 -40.33 7.16
N LEU A 15 -24.73 -41.09 6.07
CA LEU A 15 -24.24 -40.53 4.80
C LEU A 15 -25.17 -39.45 4.25
N ILE A 16 -26.47 -39.55 4.54
CA ILE A 16 -27.47 -38.56 4.12
C ILE A 16 -27.32 -37.24 4.87
N GLU A 17 -27.00 -37.28 6.17
CA GLU A 17 -26.67 -36.07 6.95
C GLU A 17 -25.43 -35.36 6.40
N LEU A 18 -24.43 -36.11 5.92
CA LEU A 18 -23.25 -35.50 5.30
C LEU A 18 -23.57 -34.93 3.90
N LEU A 19 -24.35 -35.66 3.12
CA LEU A 19 -24.68 -35.30 1.73
C LEU A 19 -25.51 -34.02 1.64
N VAL A 20 -26.51 -33.85 2.51
CA VAL A 20 -27.33 -32.63 2.51
C VAL A 20 -26.50 -31.39 2.88
N VAL A 21 -25.51 -31.55 3.77
CA VAL A 21 -24.67 -30.43 4.22
C VAL A 21 -23.79 -29.91 3.09
N ILE A 22 -23.12 -30.80 2.36
CA ILE A 22 -22.29 -30.38 1.23
C ILE A 22 -23.14 -29.77 0.10
N ALA A 23 -24.37 -30.26 -0.09
CA ALA A 23 -25.30 -29.71 -1.08
C ALA A 23 -25.69 -28.26 -0.74
N VAL A 24 -26.01 -27.99 0.53
CA VAL A 24 -26.31 -26.62 0.98
C VAL A 24 -25.09 -25.70 0.86
N ILE A 25 -23.89 -26.17 1.25
CA ILE A 25 -22.65 -25.39 1.11
C ILE A 25 -22.37 -25.05 -0.36
N ALA A 26 -22.58 -26.00 -1.29
CA ALA A 26 -22.36 -25.78 -2.72
C ALA A 26 -23.29 -24.71 -3.31
N VAL A 27 -24.57 -24.70 -2.91
CA VAL A 27 -25.53 -23.67 -3.35
C VAL A 27 -25.13 -22.30 -2.81
N LEU A 28 -24.79 -22.19 -1.52
CA LEU A 28 -24.37 -20.93 -0.91
C LEU A 28 -23.07 -20.40 -1.53
N ALA A 29 -22.07 -21.27 -1.72
CA ALA A 29 -20.79 -20.91 -2.33
C ALA A 29 -20.95 -20.50 -3.81
N GLY A 30 -21.83 -21.17 -4.56
CA GLY A 30 -22.13 -20.86 -5.96
C GLY A 30 -22.70 -19.46 -6.15
N LEU A 31 -23.50 -18.96 -5.20
CA LEU A 31 -24.02 -17.59 -5.21
C LEU A 31 -22.97 -16.54 -4.78
N ALA A 32 -22.04 -16.91 -3.89
CA ALA A 32 -21.02 -16.00 -3.36
C ALA A 32 -19.82 -15.79 -4.30
N PHE A 33 -19.42 -16.82 -5.05
CA PHE A 33 -18.25 -16.79 -5.92
C PHE A 33 -18.22 -15.67 -6.97
N PRO A 34 -19.29 -15.38 -7.73
CA PRO A 34 -19.23 -14.35 -8.79
C PRO A 34 -19.01 -12.92 -8.25
N VAL A 35 -19.46 -12.63 -7.03
CA VAL A 35 -19.40 -11.29 -6.44
C VAL A 35 -18.07 -11.01 -5.73
N PHE A 36 -17.33 -12.06 -5.38
CA PHE A 36 -16.10 -11.97 -4.59
C PHE A 36 -15.04 -11.03 -5.21
N ASN A 37 -14.80 -11.12 -6.52
CA ASN A 37 -13.84 -10.27 -7.21
C ASN A 37 -14.23 -8.78 -7.16
N SER A 38 -15.52 -8.47 -7.27
CA SER A 38 -16.03 -7.09 -7.19
C SER A 38 -15.87 -6.52 -5.77
N VAL A 39 -16.15 -7.33 -4.74
CA VAL A 39 -15.95 -6.96 -3.34
C VAL A 39 -14.47 -6.69 -3.04
N GLN A 40 -13.57 -7.55 -3.53
CA GLN A 40 -12.14 -7.35 -3.34
C GLN A 40 -11.64 -6.06 -4.00
N ASN A 41 -12.11 -5.77 -5.22
CA ASN A 41 -11.76 -4.52 -5.91
C ASN A 41 -12.34 -3.29 -5.21
N SER A 42 -13.56 -3.41 -4.69
CA SER A 42 -14.20 -2.35 -3.89
C SER A 42 -13.44 -2.12 -2.57
N ALA A 43 -12.98 -3.18 -1.91
CA ALA A 43 -12.17 -3.07 -0.70
C ALA A 43 -10.84 -2.35 -0.97
N LYS A 44 -10.15 -2.70 -2.06
CA LYS A 44 -8.93 -1.98 -2.51
C LYS A 44 -9.21 -0.51 -2.80
N LYS A 45 -10.33 -0.20 -3.47
CA LYS A 45 -10.74 1.19 -3.76
C LYS A 45 -11.03 1.98 -2.49
N THR A 46 -11.73 1.38 -1.53
CA THR A 46 -12.01 1.97 -0.22
C THR A 46 -10.72 2.21 0.56
N GLN A 47 -9.79 1.26 0.54
CA GLN A 47 -8.47 1.44 1.17
C GLN A 47 -7.69 2.61 0.56
N ALA A 48 -7.64 2.71 -0.77
CA ALA A 48 -7.00 3.82 -1.46
C ALA A 48 -7.67 5.16 -1.13
N LYS A 49 -9.01 5.20 -1.11
CA LYS A 49 -9.77 6.40 -0.72
C LYS A 49 -9.43 6.84 0.70
N ASN A 50 -9.38 5.91 1.65
CA ASN A 50 -9.04 6.22 3.03
C ASN A 50 -7.60 6.75 3.16
N GLY A 51 -6.66 6.18 2.40
CA GLY A 51 -5.29 6.71 2.32
C GLY A 51 -5.24 8.15 1.79
N LEU A 52 -6.01 8.47 0.75
CA LEU A 52 -6.10 9.85 0.23
C LEU A 52 -6.71 10.82 1.25
N VAL A 53 -7.74 10.39 2.00
CA VAL A 53 -8.33 11.22 3.06
C VAL A 53 -7.30 11.53 4.15
N GLN A 54 -6.46 10.57 4.52
CA GLN A 54 -5.37 10.81 5.48
C GLN A 54 -4.37 11.84 4.95
N VAL A 55 -3.98 11.74 3.68
CA VAL A 55 -3.08 12.72 3.04
C VAL A 55 -3.70 14.11 3.01
N VAL A 56 -4.96 14.25 2.56
CA VAL A 56 -5.66 15.56 2.52
C VAL A 56 -5.74 16.18 3.92
N THR A 57 -6.08 15.38 4.93
CA THR A 57 -6.14 15.85 6.32
C THR A 57 -4.78 16.30 6.82
N ALA A 58 -3.72 15.56 6.50
CA ALA A 58 -2.34 15.92 6.85
C ALA A 58 -1.88 17.22 6.17
N VAL A 59 -2.21 17.41 4.89
CA VAL A 59 -1.89 18.65 4.15
C VAL A 59 -2.62 19.85 4.76
N ASN A 60 -3.90 19.72 5.11
CA ASN A 60 -4.66 20.80 5.74
C ASN A 60 -4.11 21.14 7.14
N ALA A 61 -3.72 20.13 7.91
CA ALA A 61 -3.06 20.33 9.21
C ALA A 61 -1.71 21.06 9.05
N PHE A 62 -0.91 20.66 8.06
CA PHE A 62 0.35 21.34 7.72
C PHE A 62 0.12 22.81 7.32
N TYR A 63 -0.89 23.08 6.48
CA TYR A 63 -1.23 24.45 6.06
C TYR A 63 -1.71 25.30 7.25
N THR A 64 -2.44 24.71 8.18
CA THR A 64 -2.89 25.41 9.40
C THR A 64 -1.71 25.82 10.28
N GLU A 65 -0.67 24.97 10.37
CA GLU A 65 0.52 25.26 11.16
C GLU A 65 1.47 26.26 10.50
N TYR A 66 1.70 26.13 9.19
CA TYR A 66 2.76 26.86 8.49
C TYR A 66 2.27 27.95 7.51
N GLY A 67 0.96 28.05 7.26
CA GLY A 67 0.36 28.98 6.32
C GLY A 67 0.74 28.75 4.85
N LYS A 68 1.38 27.62 4.54
CA LYS A 68 1.89 27.25 3.21
C LYS A 68 1.71 25.75 2.98
N TYR A 69 1.60 25.36 1.72
CA TYR A 69 1.54 23.94 1.36
C TYR A 69 2.93 23.28 1.44
N PRO A 70 3.00 21.96 1.70
CA PRO A 70 4.25 21.18 1.76
C PRO A 70 4.83 20.93 0.36
N VAL A 71 5.14 22.01 -0.36
CA VAL A 71 5.71 21.99 -1.72
C VAL A 71 7.08 22.69 -1.70
N SER A 72 8.02 22.17 -2.48
CA SER A 72 9.35 22.77 -2.67
C SER A 72 9.47 23.29 -4.09
N ILE A 73 9.41 24.61 -4.26
CA ILE A 73 9.66 25.27 -5.54
C ILE A 73 11.11 25.75 -5.58
N THR A 74 12.00 24.91 -6.09
CA THR A 74 13.39 25.31 -6.36
C THR A 74 13.52 26.01 -7.73
N ASP A 75 12.55 25.82 -8.62
CA ASP A 75 12.47 26.40 -9.97
C ASP A 75 11.05 26.94 -10.19
N ALA A 76 10.90 28.26 -10.34
CA ALA A 76 9.59 28.90 -10.57
C ALA A 76 8.97 28.56 -11.95
N THR A 77 9.74 27.92 -12.84
CA THR A 77 9.33 27.46 -14.16
C THR A 77 8.70 26.07 -14.14
N LYS A 78 8.74 25.36 -13.00
CA LYS A 78 8.22 24.00 -12.85
C LYS A 78 6.93 23.98 -12.04
N ASP A 79 6.04 23.06 -12.40
CA ASP A 79 4.84 22.81 -11.63
C ASP A 79 5.22 22.25 -10.25
N ALA A 80 4.92 23.04 -9.22
CA ALA A 80 5.19 22.72 -7.82
C ALA A 80 4.44 21.46 -7.34
N TYR A 81 3.40 21.05 -8.06
CA TYR A 81 2.42 20.06 -7.65
C TYR A 81 2.56 18.73 -8.38
N PHE A 82 2.97 18.75 -9.65
CA PHE A 82 3.18 17.54 -10.47
C PHE A 82 4.66 17.13 -10.60
N GLY A 83 5.57 17.89 -9.97
CA GLY A 83 7.00 17.58 -9.95
C GLY A 83 7.70 17.94 -11.27
N ALA A 84 9.03 18.02 -11.22
CA ALA A 84 9.84 18.17 -12.42
C ALA A 84 9.68 16.91 -13.30
N VAL A 85 9.56 17.07 -14.62
CA VAL A 85 9.86 15.97 -15.56
C VAL A 85 11.30 15.54 -15.33
N THR A 86 11.51 14.36 -14.73
CA THR A 86 12.87 13.88 -14.47
C THR A 86 13.41 13.07 -15.62
N GLU A 87 12.59 12.29 -16.35
CA GLU A 87 13.01 11.61 -17.58
C GLU A 87 11.83 11.40 -18.55
N THR A 88 12.07 11.58 -19.84
CA THR A 88 11.15 11.14 -20.91
C THR A 88 11.18 9.61 -20.94
N ALA A 89 10.05 8.96 -20.64
CA ALA A 89 9.94 7.51 -20.79
C ALA A 89 10.27 7.12 -22.25
N PRO A 90 10.77 5.89 -22.53
CA PRO A 90 11.16 5.46 -23.88
C PRO A 90 10.08 5.61 -24.96
N ASN A 91 8.82 5.81 -24.56
CA ASN A 91 7.65 6.04 -25.39
C ASN A 91 7.28 7.54 -25.56
N GLY A 92 8.14 8.48 -25.14
CA GLY A 92 7.88 9.92 -25.22
C GLY A 92 6.96 10.48 -24.13
N SER A 93 6.53 9.67 -23.15
CA SER A 93 5.68 10.13 -22.06
C SER A 93 6.51 10.82 -20.97
N ALA A 94 6.04 11.96 -20.48
CA ALA A 94 6.62 12.64 -19.33
C ALA A 94 6.55 11.74 -18.07
N SER A 95 7.69 11.38 -17.48
CA SER A 95 7.73 10.78 -16.14
C SER A 95 7.70 11.90 -15.10
N TYR A 96 6.63 11.97 -14.32
CA TYR A 96 6.48 12.92 -13.23
C TYR A 96 7.33 12.48 -12.04
N SER A 97 8.09 13.41 -11.45
CA SER A 97 8.77 13.18 -10.17
C SER A 97 7.73 12.75 -9.13
N ASN A 98 8.01 11.66 -8.42
CA ASN A 98 7.07 11.06 -7.48
C ASN A 98 6.68 12.08 -6.38
N ASN A 99 5.56 11.85 -5.68
CA ASN A 99 5.13 12.66 -4.52
C ASN A 99 6.01 12.42 -3.27
N ASP A 100 7.30 12.09 -3.44
CA ASP A 100 8.20 11.70 -2.36
C ASP A 100 8.50 12.87 -1.42
N VAL A 101 8.71 14.08 -1.95
CA VAL A 101 8.89 15.30 -1.14
C VAL A 101 7.66 15.58 -0.28
N LEU A 102 6.45 15.50 -0.86
CA LEU A 102 5.19 15.70 -0.14
C LEU A 102 5.07 14.71 1.03
N ILE A 103 5.27 13.42 0.74
CA ILE A 103 5.11 12.36 1.72
C ILE A 103 6.20 12.43 2.79
N ASP A 104 7.45 12.76 2.44
CA ASP A 104 8.53 12.92 3.40
C ASP A 104 8.32 14.13 4.33
N VAL A 105 7.85 15.27 3.80
CA VAL A 105 7.53 16.48 4.59
C VAL A 105 6.41 16.20 5.58
N LEU A 106 5.32 15.57 5.12
CA LEU A 106 4.18 15.24 5.98
C LEU A 106 4.50 14.17 7.04
N ARG A 107 5.44 13.27 6.76
CA ARG A 107 5.91 12.26 7.71
C ARG A 107 7.06 12.73 8.61
N ASN A 108 7.57 13.94 8.40
CA ASN A 108 8.82 14.41 9.01
C ASN A 108 9.99 13.40 8.83
N ASN A 109 10.14 12.89 7.62
CA ASN A 109 11.18 11.93 7.30
C ASN A 109 12.44 12.67 6.82
N SER A 110 13.25 13.21 7.74
CA SER A 110 14.53 13.90 7.43
C SER A 110 15.77 13.02 7.60
N GLY A 111 15.60 11.75 7.97
CA GLY A 111 16.68 10.82 8.33
C GLY A 111 17.26 10.03 7.15
N ALA A 112 18.07 9.01 7.46
CA ALA A 112 18.59 8.07 6.47
C ALA A 112 17.43 7.44 5.69
N GLY A 113 17.27 7.85 4.43
CA GLY A 113 16.19 7.40 3.56
C GLY A 113 15.23 8.46 3.04
N SER A 114 15.33 9.72 3.46
CA SER A 114 14.64 10.78 2.74
C SER A 114 15.21 10.93 1.32
N SER A 115 14.35 11.02 0.31
CA SER A 115 14.78 11.46 -1.02
C SER A 115 15.22 12.93 -1.00
N ASN A 116 14.83 13.68 0.04
CA ASN A 116 15.00 15.12 0.10
C ASN A 116 15.17 15.69 1.53
N PRO A 117 16.20 15.26 2.30
CA PRO A 117 16.31 15.54 3.73
C PRO A 117 16.47 17.03 4.06
N ALA A 118 17.14 17.80 3.19
CA ALA A 118 17.29 19.24 3.34
C ALA A 118 15.95 19.98 3.16
N THR A 119 15.13 19.54 2.19
CA THR A 119 13.81 20.13 1.96
C THR A 119 12.82 19.77 3.07
N VAL A 120 12.87 18.57 3.63
CA VAL A 120 12.02 18.21 4.78
C VAL A 120 12.33 19.11 5.96
N THR A 121 13.61 19.30 6.28
CA THR A 121 14.04 20.14 7.40
C THR A 121 13.74 21.63 7.16
N SER A 122 13.79 22.08 5.90
CA SER A 122 13.47 23.47 5.50
C SER A 122 11.96 23.76 5.49
N LEU A 123 11.14 22.83 5.00
CA LEU A 123 9.68 22.99 4.92
C LEU A 123 8.98 22.71 6.24
N ASN A 124 9.48 21.75 7.01
CA ASN A 124 8.94 21.35 8.31
C ASN A 124 9.98 21.54 9.44
N PRO A 125 10.39 22.78 9.74
CA PRO A 125 11.43 23.05 10.73
C PRO A 125 11.01 22.68 12.17
N ARG A 126 9.71 22.54 12.46
CA ARG A 126 9.22 22.10 13.78
C ARG A 126 9.23 20.59 13.95
N GLY A 127 9.50 19.82 12.89
CA GLY A 127 9.58 18.36 12.96
C GLY A 127 8.28 17.65 13.34
N ILE A 128 7.13 18.21 12.97
CA ILE A 128 5.81 17.63 13.29
C ILE A 128 5.45 16.59 12.23
N ALA A 129 5.10 15.37 12.64
CA ALA A 129 4.57 14.36 11.74
C ALA A 129 3.04 14.48 11.63
N TYR A 130 2.55 14.77 10.44
CA TYR A 130 1.13 14.96 10.11
C TYR A 130 0.48 13.70 9.52
N LEU A 131 1.31 12.79 9.01
CA LEU A 131 0.85 11.57 8.36
C LEU A 131 1.59 10.36 8.93
N ASP A 132 0.83 9.41 9.47
CA ASP A 132 1.35 8.09 9.81
C ASP A 132 0.80 7.07 8.81
N VAL A 133 1.68 6.56 7.95
CA VAL A 133 1.38 5.48 7.01
C VAL A 133 2.20 4.26 7.39
N ARG A 134 1.58 3.09 7.33
CA ARG A 134 2.25 1.81 7.51
C ARG A 134 3.51 1.71 6.64
N ALA A 135 4.62 1.40 7.28
CA ALA A 135 5.84 1.02 6.59
C ALA A 135 5.70 -0.38 5.97
N VAL A 136 6.14 -0.56 4.73
CA VAL A 136 6.16 -1.87 4.06
C VAL A 136 7.60 -2.31 3.77
N GLY A 137 7.83 -3.62 3.78
CA GLY A 137 9.08 -4.20 3.30
C GLY A 137 9.35 -3.86 1.84
N SER A 138 10.60 -4.06 1.42
CA SER A 138 11.13 -3.84 0.07
C SER A 138 10.15 -4.17 -1.08
N ASN A 139 10.29 -3.46 -2.23
CA ASN A 139 9.47 -3.64 -3.46
C ASN A 139 9.35 -5.10 -3.96
N ALA A 140 10.21 -6.02 -3.50
CA ALA A 140 10.15 -7.45 -3.81
C ALA A 140 8.94 -8.17 -3.17
N LYS A 141 8.32 -7.60 -2.13
CA LYS A 141 7.08 -8.08 -1.51
C LYS A 141 6.13 -6.90 -1.34
N PRO A 142 5.45 -6.46 -2.42
CA PRO A 142 4.62 -5.27 -2.37
C PRO A 142 3.43 -5.51 -1.44
N ALA A 143 3.30 -4.67 -0.43
CA ALA A 143 2.08 -4.52 0.36
C ALA A 143 1.69 -3.04 0.39
N SER A 144 0.44 -2.75 0.75
CA SER A 144 0.00 -1.36 0.92
C SER A 144 0.81 -0.70 2.04
N GLY A 145 1.52 0.38 1.71
CA GLY A 145 2.38 1.11 2.62
C GLY A 145 3.41 1.96 1.88
N VAL A 146 4.24 2.66 2.65
CA VAL A 146 5.42 3.40 2.15
C VAL A 146 6.67 2.61 2.54
N ILE A 147 7.63 2.47 1.64
CA ILE A 147 8.88 1.80 1.97
C ILE A 147 9.73 2.75 2.83
N PRO A 148 10.07 2.38 4.08
CA PRO A 148 11.10 3.10 4.83
C PRO A 148 12.43 2.86 4.11
N ASN A 149 13.12 3.92 3.73
CA ASN A 149 14.29 3.79 2.88
C ASN A 149 15.55 3.37 3.69
N GLY A 150 16.41 2.62 3.01
CA GLY A 150 17.24 1.49 3.47
C GLY A 150 16.93 0.20 2.70
N ALA A 151 15.69 0.10 2.18
CA ALA A 151 15.23 -0.95 1.26
C ALA A 151 15.16 -0.44 -0.19
N ILE A 152 16.24 0.14 -0.70
CA ILE A 152 16.45 0.27 -2.15
C ILE A 152 16.53 -1.16 -2.73
N VAL A 153 15.40 -1.68 -3.20
CA VAL A 153 15.43 -2.76 -4.17
C VAL A 153 16.11 -2.17 -5.39
N ALA A 154 17.32 -2.65 -5.67
CA ALA A 154 17.90 -2.58 -7.00
C ALA A 154 16.77 -2.86 -7.99
N SER A 155 16.45 -1.89 -8.83
CA SER A 155 15.53 -2.08 -9.94
C SER A 155 15.83 -3.43 -10.59
N PRO A 156 14.84 -4.35 -10.77
CA PRO A 156 15.11 -5.62 -11.43
C PRO A 156 15.57 -5.43 -12.89
N LEU A 157 15.51 -4.20 -13.41
CA LEU A 157 16.14 -3.78 -14.65
C LEU A 157 17.64 -3.47 -14.43
N LYS A 158 18.39 -4.40 -13.81
CA LYS A 158 19.83 -4.42 -13.98
C LYS A 158 20.08 -5.08 -15.34
N ALA A 159 20.57 -4.28 -16.27
CA ALA A 159 20.85 -4.57 -17.68
C ALA A 159 21.88 -5.72 -17.91
N GLY A 160 21.63 -6.92 -17.39
CA GLY A 160 22.56 -8.05 -17.45
C GLY A 160 21.94 -9.43 -17.63
N VAL A 161 20.62 -9.60 -17.50
CA VAL A 161 19.98 -10.94 -17.67
C VAL A 161 19.72 -11.27 -19.15
N TRP A 162 19.63 -10.26 -20.02
CA TRP A 162 19.42 -10.47 -21.46
C TRP A 162 20.66 -11.04 -22.19
N TYR A 163 21.85 -11.00 -21.58
CA TYR A 163 23.09 -11.45 -22.21
C TYR A 163 23.40 -12.94 -22.02
N ASP A 164 22.73 -13.62 -21.10
CA ASP A 164 22.97 -15.05 -20.81
C ASP A 164 21.98 -16.00 -21.50
N LEU A 165 21.00 -15.47 -22.26
CA LEU A 165 20.10 -16.28 -23.08
C LEU A 165 20.51 -16.39 -24.56
N ILE A 166 21.66 -15.81 -24.93
CA ILE A 166 22.19 -15.84 -26.31
C ILE A 166 23.63 -16.38 -26.35
N LYS A 167 23.94 -17.32 -25.45
CA LYS A 167 25.09 -18.20 -25.61
C LYS A 167 24.59 -19.63 -25.71
N PHE A 168 24.62 -20.12 -26.94
CA PHE A 168 24.75 -21.55 -27.23
C PHE A 168 26.00 -22.10 -26.55
#